data_AF-A0A858RNE3-F1
#
_entry.id   AF-A0A858RNE3-F1
#
_cell.length_a   1.000
_cell.length_b   1.000
_cell.length_c   1.000
_cell.angle_alpha   90.00
_cell.angle_beta   90.00
_cell.angle_gamma   90.00
#
_symmetry.space_group_name_H-M   'P 1'
#
loop_
_entity.id
_entity.type
_entity.pdbx_description
1 polymer ?
#
loop_
_entity_poly.entity_id
_entity_poly.type
_entity_poly.pdbx_seq_one_letter_code
_entity_poly.pdbx_strand_id
1 'polypeptide(L)'
;MRSSIEKRATELGDGPFPVTSITLLETAGSSHIYKVCTAAIPEGFPVSVMETSDGAKVNWESFVNFHDDLFRKFAAGPIDTPGIFHVFVKPDPPAAGEAESNFSRFKLSVPMPGREQLAWIRKDSVALAKMRGIFEGSGQFDKELVDKLLSESGVAFSLKLVKRQPNERQQFIEIVDFVAIGWLPGAE
;
A
#
# COMPACT_ATOMS: atom_id res chain seq x y z
N MET A 1 10.80 -12.60 1.50
CA MET A 1 11.04 -12.12 0.12
C MET A 1 10.73 -13.16 -0.94
N ARG A 2 11.07 -14.45 -0.80
CA ARG A 2 10.72 -15.49 -1.79
C ARG A 2 9.30 -16.08 -1.73
N SER A 3 8.67 -16.07 -0.56
CA SER A 3 7.46 -16.87 -0.30
C SER A 3 6.21 -16.47 -1.09
N SER A 4 6.00 -15.18 -1.39
CA SER A 4 4.75 -14.73 -2.06
C SER A 4 4.78 -14.99 -3.57
N ILE A 5 5.96 -14.86 -4.18
CA ILE A 5 6.17 -15.16 -5.61
C ILE A 5 6.20 -16.66 -5.83
N GLU A 6 6.94 -17.42 -5.01
CA GLU A 6 6.96 -18.90 -5.09
C GLU A 6 5.57 -19.50 -4.88
N LYS A 7 4.80 -18.96 -3.92
CA LYS A 7 3.42 -19.38 -3.69
C LYS A 7 2.55 -19.09 -4.91
N ARG A 8 2.65 -17.90 -5.51
CA ARG A 8 1.87 -17.55 -6.70
C ARG A 8 2.26 -18.38 -7.92
N ALA A 9 3.55 -18.59 -8.16
CA ALA A 9 4.07 -19.48 -9.21
C ALA A 9 3.55 -20.91 -9.03
N THR A 10 3.50 -21.40 -7.79
CA THR A 10 2.97 -22.74 -7.47
C THR A 10 1.44 -22.82 -7.67
N GLU A 11 0.70 -21.77 -7.32
CA GLU A 11 -0.77 -21.74 -7.39
C GLU A 11 -1.32 -21.43 -8.79
N LEU A 12 -0.65 -20.58 -9.56
CA LEU A 12 -1.14 -20.03 -10.84
C LEU A 12 -0.22 -20.30 -12.04
N GLY A 13 0.98 -20.83 -11.81
CA GLY A 13 2.00 -21.09 -12.84
C GLY A 13 2.88 -19.88 -13.17
N ASP A 14 4.03 -20.14 -13.81
CA ASP A 14 5.00 -19.14 -14.30
C ASP A 14 4.63 -18.57 -15.70
N GLY A 15 3.35 -18.53 -16.02
CA GLY A 15 2.85 -18.13 -17.33
C GLY A 15 2.55 -16.63 -17.46
N PRO A 16 2.46 -16.09 -18.70
CA PRO A 16 1.96 -14.74 -18.92
C PRO A 16 0.54 -14.61 -18.36
N PHE A 17 0.27 -13.52 -17.63
CA PHE A 17 -1.08 -13.21 -17.19
C PHE A 17 -1.83 -12.43 -18.26
N PRO A 18 -3.14 -12.70 -18.48
CA PRO A 18 -3.91 -12.01 -19.50
C PRO A 18 -4.15 -10.55 -19.11
N VAL A 19 -3.55 -9.64 -19.88
CA VAL A 19 -3.80 -8.19 -19.80
C VAL A 19 -4.74 -7.76 -20.91
N THR A 20 -5.55 -6.74 -20.63
CA THR A 20 -6.39 -6.08 -21.65
C THR A 20 -5.70 -4.86 -22.23
N SER A 21 -4.88 -4.15 -21.44
CA SER A 21 -4.01 -3.07 -21.92
C SER A 21 -2.85 -2.79 -20.96
N ILE A 22 -1.80 -2.18 -21.51
CA ILE A 22 -0.66 -1.64 -20.76
C ILE A 22 -0.41 -0.22 -21.29
N THR A 23 -0.31 0.77 -20.41
CA THR A 23 -0.07 2.17 -20.78
C THR A 23 0.97 2.79 -19.84
N LEU A 24 2.00 3.43 -20.39
CA LEU A 24 2.96 4.19 -19.59
C LEU A 24 2.27 5.42 -18.98
N LEU A 25 2.34 5.57 -17.66
CA LEU A 25 1.82 6.72 -16.92
C LEU A 25 2.88 7.77 -16.66
N GLU A 26 4.06 7.35 -16.19
CA GLU A 26 5.10 8.25 -15.72
C GLU A 26 6.49 7.63 -15.92
N THR A 27 7.48 8.49 -16.14
CA THR A 27 8.91 8.15 -16.15
C THR A 27 9.64 9.12 -15.22
N ALA A 28 10.36 8.59 -14.23
CA ALA A 28 11.18 9.35 -13.30
C ALA A 28 12.56 8.69 -13.16
N GLY A 29 13.57 9.26 -13.82
CA GLY A 29 14.91 8.67 -13.88
C GLY A 29 14.88 7.30 -14.58
N SER A 30 15.35 6.26 -13.89
CA SER A 30 15.28 4.86 -14.33
C SER A 30 13.99 4.14 -13.94
N SER A 31 13.04 4.83 -13.28
CA SER A 31 11.76 4.27 -12.88
C SER A 31 10.66 4.62 -13.88
N HIS A 32 9.90 3.62 -14.30
CA HIS A 32 8.72 3.72 -15.15
C HIS A 32 7.51 3.19 -14.41
N ILE A 33 6.38 3.90 -14.47
CA ILE A 33 5.12 3.46 -13.91
C ILE A 33 4.17 3.15 -15.06
N TYR A 34 3.73 1.90 -15.16
CA TYR A 34 2.76 1.45 -16.15
C TYR A 34 1.41 1.22 -15.49
N LYS A 35 0.33 1.65 -16.15
CA LYS A 35 -1.02 1.20 -15.87
C LYS A 35 -1.25 -0.13 -16.58
N VAL A 36 -1.57 -1.16 -15.82
CA VAL A 36 -1.92 -2.49 -16.33
C VAL A 36 -3.39 -2.73 -16.08
N CYS A 37 -4.15 -2.99 -17.14
CA CYS A 37 -5.56 -3.37 -17.06
C CYS A 37 -5.72 -4.88 -17.30
N THR A 38 -6.68 -5.49 -16.60
CA THR A 38 -7.09 -6.88 -16.81
C THR A 38 -8.60 -6.95 -16.96
N ALA A 39 -9.13 -8.11 -17.36
CA ALA A 39 -10.58 -8.29 -17.42
C ALA A 39 -11.24 -8.17 -16.02
N ALA A 40 -10.52 -8.55 -14.96
CA ALA A 40 -10.99 -8.47 -13.58
C ALA A 40 -10.84 -7.07 -12.96
N ILE A 41 -9.91 -6.26 -13.47
CA ILE A 41 -9.65 -4.88 -13.02
C ILE A 41 -9.57 -3.98 -14.27
N PRO A 42 -10.73 -3.65 -14.89
CA PRO A 42 -10.76 -2.86 -16.13
C PRO A 42 -10.19 -1.45 -15.95
N GLU A 43 -10.35 -0.87 -14.76
CA GLU A 43 -9.81 0.45 -14.42
C GLU A 43 -8.28 0.45 -14.30
N GLY A 44 -7.67 -0.74 -14.21
CA GLY A 44 -6.25 -0.99 -14.09
C GLY A 44 -5.63 -0.67 -12.72
N PHE A 45 -4.36 -1.02 -12.59
CA PHE A 45 -3.52 -0.75 -11.43
C PHE A 45 -2.09 -0.39 -11.87
N PRO A 46 -1.32 0.36 -11.08
CA PRO A 46 0.03 0.76 -11.42
C PRO A 46 1.02 -0.37 -11.15
N VAL A 47 2.02 -0.45 -12.01
CA VAL A 47 3.14 -1.39 -11.94
C VAL A 47 4.42 -0.58 -12.13
N SER A 48 5.26 -0.56 -11.10
CA SER A 48 6.57 0.08 -11.17
C SER A 48 7.59 -0.88 -11.78
N VAL A 49 8.32 -0.38 -12.77
CA VAL A 49 9.41 -1.04 -13.46
C VAL A 49 10.64 -0.17 -13.33
N MET A 50 11.75 -0.73 -12.89
CA MET A 50 13.03 -0.04 -12.78
C MET A 50 14.03 -0.62 -13.78
N GLU A 51 14.62 0.23 -14.60
CA GLU A 51 15.74 -0.15 -15.47
C GLU A 51 17.00 -0.35 -14.62
N THR A 52 17.61 -1.53 -14.74
CA THR A 52 18.86 -1.90 -14.05
C THR A 52 19.89 -2.42 -15.05
N SER A 53 21.16 -2.57 -14.64
CA SER A 53 22.21 -3.15 -15.48
C SER A 53 21.88 -4.54 -15.99
N ASP A 54 21.05 -5.27 -15.24
CA ASP A 54 20.67 -6.65 -15.51
C ASP A 54 19.29 -6.74 -16.22
N GLY A 55 18.82 -5.61 -16.75
CA GLY A 55 17.52 -5.45 -17.41
C GLY A 55 16.42 -4.90 -16.49
N ALA A 56 15.25 -4.66 -17.08
CA ALA A 56 14.09 -4.12 -16.38
C ALA A 56 13.61 -5.05 -15.25
N LYS A 57 13.43 -4.49 -14.05
CA LYS A 57 12.91 -5.19 -12.86
C LYS A 57 11.54 -4.66 -12.48
N VAL A 58 10.58 -5.57 -12.32
CA VAL A 58 9.22 -5.23 -11.86
C VAL A 58 9.16 -5.34 -10.34
N ASN A 59 8.46 -4.43 -9.66
CA ASN A 59 8.07 -4.67 -8.28
C ASN A 59 6.96 -5.74 -8.24
N TRP A 60 7.37 -7.00 -8.17
CA TRP A 60 6.46 -8.13 -8.15
C TRP A 60 5.55 -8.15 -6.91
N GLU A 61 6.01 -7.64 -5.76
CA GLU A 61 5.20 -7.65 -4.55
C GLU A 61 4.01 -6.69 -4.65
N SER A 62 4.23 -5.47 -5.14
CA SER A 62 3.14 -4.52 -5.36
C SER A 62 2.25 -4.98 -6.51
N PHE A 63 2.82 -5.55 -7.58
CA PHE A 63 2.08 -6.17 -8.67
C PHE A 63 1.09 -7.23 -8.16
N VAL A 64 1.55 -8.19 -7.37
CA VAL A 64 0.69 -9.26 -6.84
C VAL A 64 -0.37 -8.70 -5.91
N ASN A 65 -0.01 -7.74 -5.05
CA ASN A 65 -0.96 -7.08 -4.16
C ASN A 65 -2.14 -6.45 -4.92
N PHE A 66 -1.85 -5.79 -6.03
CA PHE A 66 -2.88 -5.10 -6.82
C PHE A 66 -3.61 -6.02 -7.77
N HIS A 67 -2.89 -6.86 -8.53
CA HIS A 67 -3.47 -7.80 -9.48
C HIS A 67 -4.49 -8.73 -8.81
N ASP A 68 -4.16 -9.27 -7.62
CA ASP A 68 -5.05 -10.19 -6.91
C ASP A 68 -6.05 -9.47 -6.01
N ASP A 69 -6.06 -8.14 -6.00
CA ASP A 69 -6.89 -7.29 -5.17
C ASP A 69 -6.81 -7.70 -3.68
N LEU A 70 -5.58 -7.97 -3.21
CA LEU A 70 -5.32 -8.56 -1.89
C LEU A 70 -5.80 -7.65 -0.76
N PHE A 71 -5.71 -6.33 -0.94
CA PHE A 71 -6.18 -5.37 0.05
C PHE A 71 -7.70 -5.44 0.25
N ARG A 72 -8.48 -5.53 -0.85
CA ARG A 72 -9.94 -5.72 -0.77
C ARG A 72 -10.29 -7.06 -0.13
N LYS A 73 -9.60 -8.14 -0.53
CA LYS A 73 -9.79 -9.48 0.06
C LYS A 73 -9.47 -9.50 1.55
N PHE A 74 -8.43 -8.80 1.98
CA PHE A 74 -8.08 -8.63 3.39
C PHE A 74 -9.16 -7.88 4.17
N ALA A 75 -9.64 -6.75 3.66
CA ALA A 75 -10.69 -5.97 4.32
C ALA A 75 -11.97 -6.79 4.52
N ALA A 76 -12.36 -7.57 3.51
CA ALA A 76 -13.50 -8.49 3.58
C ALA A 76 -13.21 -9.82 4.32
N GLY A 77 -11.94 -10.09 4.62
CA GLY A 77 -11.46 -11.37 5.13
C GLY A 77 -11.68 -11.59 6.63
N PRO A 78 -11.08 -12.65 7.19
CA PRO A 78 -11.20 -12.96 8.62
C PRO A 78 -10.52 -11.93 9.53
N ILE A 79 -10.96 -11.88 10.78
CA ILE A 79 -10.34 -11.11 11.86
C ILE A 79 -9.00 -11.77 12.27
N ASP A 80 -8.10 -10.97 12.83
CA ASP A 80 -6.80 -11.35 13.40
C ASP A 80 -5.83 -12.05 12.43
N THR A 81 -6.09 -11.97 11.12
CA THR A 81 -5.15 -12.43 10.09
C THR A 81 -4.28 -11.25 9.62
N PRO A 82 -2.97 -11.24 9.92
CA PRO A 82 -2.08 -10.17 9.48
C PRO A 82 -1.77 -10.28 7.99
N GLY A 83 -1.51 -9.13 7.36
CA GLY A 83 -0.96 -9.06 6.01
C GLY A 83 -0.08 -7.82 5.82
N ILE A 84 0.77 -7.84 4.79
CA ILE A 84 1.58 -6.69 4.37
C ILE A 84 1.01 -6.16 3.08
N PHE A 85 0.71 -4.85 3.04
CA PHE A 85 0.02 -4.22 1.93
C PHE A 85 0.71 -2.94 1.49
N HIS A 86 0.74 -2.74 0.18
CA HIS A 86 1.19 -1.51 -0.47
C HIS A 86 0.00 -0.55 -0.56
N VAL A 87 0.02 0.54 0.21
CA VAL A 87 -1.09 1.48 0.35
C VAL A 87 -0.59 2.93 0.32
N PHE A 88 -1.41 3.83 -0.19
CA PHE A 88 -1.27 5.26 0.08
C PHE A 88 -1.90 5.58 1.43
N VAL A 89 -1.26 6.48 2.17
CA VAL A 89 -1.69 6.84 3.52
C VAL A 89 -1.86 8.35 3.63
N LYS A 90 -3.01 8.77 4.15
CA LYS A 90 -3.30 10.15 4.55
C LYS A 90 -3.69 10.19 6.03
N PRO A 91 -3.16 11.14 6.82
CA PRO A 91 -3.73 11.43 8.14
C PRO A 91 -5.21 11.75 8.02
N ASP A 92 -6.03 11.19 8.91
CA ASP A 92 -7.47 11.44 8.95
C ASP A 92 -7.86 11.77 10.40
N PRO A 93 -7.49 12.97 10.89
CA PRO A 93 -7.71 13.32 12.28
C PRO A 93 -9.20 13.30 12.63
N PRO A 94 -9.55 12.92 13.88
CA PRO A 94 -10.93 12.92 14.34
C PRO A 94 -11.53 14.33 14.30
N ALA A 95 -12.86 14.42 14.17
CA ALA A 95 -13.53 15.72 14.16
C ALA A 95 -13.39 16.43 15.51
N ALA A 96 -13.48 17.76 15.49
CA ALA A 96 -13.44 18.56 16.72
C ALA A 96 -14.54 18.11 17.70
N GLY A 97 -14.15 17.76 18.94
CA GLY A 97 -15.07 17.28 19.97
C GLY A 97 -15.19 15.76 20.10
N GLU A 98 -14.52 14.98 19.23
CA GLU A 98 -14.34 13.54 19.48
C GLU A 98 -13.41 13.32 20.69
N ALA A 99 -13.77 12.35 21.54
CA ALA A 99 -12.97 12.00 22.71
C ALA A 99 -11.55 11.56 22.32
N GLU A 100 -10.57 11.87 23.17
CA GLU A 100 -9.20 11.43 22.94
C GLU A 100 -9.12 9.90 22.91
N SER A 101 -8.80 9.37 21.72
CA SER A 101 -8.51 7.95 21.53
C SER A 101 -7.04 7.65 21.81
N ASN A 102 -6.74 6.43 22.26
CA ASN A 102 -5.37 5.90 22.32
C ASN A 102 -4.77 5.63 20.93
N PHE A 103 -5.57 5.84 19.87
CA PHE A 103 -5.17 5.62 18.49
C PHE A 103 -5.14 6.95 17.70
N SER A 104 -4.26 7.01 16.71
CA SER A 104 -4.33 7.94 15.59
C SER A 104 -5.03 7.26 14.41
N ARG A 105 -5.83 8.03 13.66
CA ARG A 105 -6.63 7.54 12.53
C ARG A 105 -6.02 8.00 11.20
N PHE A 106 -6.03 7.10 10.23
CA PHE A 106 -5.50 7.30 8.89
C PHE A 106 -6.49 6.76 7.86
N LYS A 107 -6.53 7.42 6.69
CA LYS A 107 -7.19 6.90 5.51
C LYS A 107 -6.15 6.13 4.69
N LEU A 108 -6.41 4.85 4.48
CA LEU A 108 -5.66 3.99 3.57
C LEU A 108 -6.37 3.93 2.24
N SER A 109 -5.63 4.00 1.14
CA SER A 109 -6.13 3.72 -0.19
C SER A 109 -5.13 2.89 -0.97
N VAL A 110 -5.62 2.20 -1.99
CA VAL A 110 -4.82 1.57 -3.03
C VAL A 110 -5.07 2.33 -4.33
N PRO A 111 -4.20 2.24 -5.33
CA PRO A 111 -4.37 2.91 -6.63
C PRO A 111 -5.44 2.21 -7.50
N MET A 112 -6.55 1.83 -6.87
CA MET A 112 -7.72 1.20 -7.44
C MET A 112 -8.94 1.84 -6.75
N PRO A 113 -9.88 2.44 -7.50
CA PRO A 113 -11.01 3.20 -6.92
C PRO A 113 -11.88 2.38 -5.96
N GLY A 114 -12.51 3.04 -4.98
CA GLY A 114 -13.54 2.42 -4.12
C GLY A 114 -13.02 1.38 -3.12
N ARG A 115 -11.71 1.41 -2.82
CA ARG A 115 -11.03 0.48 -1.91
C ARG A 115 -10.44 1.21 -0.71
N GLU A 116 -10.88 2.42 -0.43
CA GLU A 116 -10.42 3.16 0.74
C GLU A 116 -10.90 2.52 2.03
N GLN A 117 -10.04 2.54 3.04
CA GLN A 117 -10.33 2.00 4.37
C GLN A 117 -9.82 2.97 5.43
N LEU A 118 -10.54 3.08 6.54
CA LEU A 118 -9.99 3.71 7.74
C LEU A 118 -9.11 2.71 8.47
N ALA A 119 -7.98 3.18 8.98
CA ALA A 119 -7.08 2.41 9.80
C ALA A 119 -6.64 3.20 11.03
N TRP A 120 -6.31 2.46 12.07
CA TRP A 120 -5.94 3.00 13.37
C TRP A 120 -4.57 2.49 13.76
N ILE A 121 -3.78 3.35 14.39
CA ILE A 121 -2.46 3.02 14.89
C ILE A 121 -2.32 3.56 16.31
N ARG A 122 -1.73 2.78 17.21
CA ARG A 122 -1.56 3.21 18.60
C ARG A 122 -0.64 4.42 18.68
N LYS A 123 -1.01 5.39 19.51
CA LYS A 123 -0.29 6.67 19.67
C LYS A 123 1.15 6.51 20.20
N ASP A 124 1.40 5.43 20.93
CA ASP A 124 2.70 5.08 21.52
C ASP A 124 3.55 4.14 20.64
N SER A 125 3.05 3.76 19.45
CA SER A 125 3.75 2.81 18.59
C SER A 125 4.96 3.44 17.88
N VAL A 126 6.03 2.64 17.75
CA VAL A 126 7.22 2.99 16.96
C VAL A 126 6.85 3.24 15.49
N ALA A 127 5.90 2.46 14.96
CA ALA A 127 5.41 2.63 13.59
C ALA A 127 4.80 4.03 13.36
N LEU A 128 4.02 4.55 14.32
CA LEU A 128 3.47 5.90 14.22
C LEU A 128 4.57 6.96 14.25
N ALA A 129 5.57 6.80 15.13
CA ALA A 129 6.69 7.74 15.20
C ALA A 129 7.44 7.81 13.85
N LYS A 130 7.70 6.66 13.21
CA LYS A 130 8.31 6.60 11.87
C LYS A 130 7.44 7.28 10.81
N MET A 131 6.15 6.96 10.77
CA MET A 131 5.22 7.56 9.80
C MET A 131 5.11 9.08 9.99
N ARG A 132 5.02 9.57 11.22
CA ARG A 132 5.01 11.02 11.51
C ARG A 132 6.28 11.71 11.07
N GLY A 133 7.43 11.12 11.37
CA GLY A 133 8.70 11.64 10.89
C GLY A 133 8.69 11.82 9.37
N ILE A 134 8.15 10.86 8.62
CA ILE A 134 8.03 10.98 7.16
C ILE A 134 7.05 12.10 6.77
N PHE A 135 5.89 12.18 7.42
CA PHE A 135 4.92 13.26 7.16
C PHE A 135 5.47 14.67 7.47
N GLU A 136 6.45 14.75 8.37
CA GLU A 136 7.15 15.97 8.76
C GLU A 136 8.37 16.28 7.87
N GLY A 137 8.65 15.46 6.85
CA GLY A 137 9.76 15.69 5.90
C GLY A 137 11.10 15.12 6.35
N SER A 138 11.11 13.93 6.97
CA SER A 138 12.33 13.16 7.22
C SER A 138 12.45 11.93 6.29
N GLY A 139 13.61 11.26 6.30
CA GLY A 139 13.79 10.02 5.55
C GLY A 139 13.96 10.21 4.04
N GLN A 140 14.68 11.26 3.63
CA GLN A 140 14.97 11.66 2.24
C GLN A 140 13.83 12.39 1.50
N PHE A 141 12.68 12.61 2.14
CA PHE A 141 11.60 13.41 1.58
C PHE A 141 11.63 14.82 2.19
N ASP A 142 11.63 15.86 1.36
CA ASP A 142 11.35 17.20 1.86
C ASP A 142 9.85 17.38 2.17
N LYS A 143 9.54 18.34 3.04
CA LYS A 143 8.18 18.60 3.51
C LYS A 143 7.23 19.01 2.39
N GLU A 144 7.73 19.72 1.38
CA GLU A 144 6.93 20.26 0.27
C GLU A 144 6.42 19.13 -0.63
N LEU A 145 7.28 18.17 -0.96
CA LEU A 145 6.92 16.95 -1.69
C LEU A 145 5.86 16.15 -0.91
N VAL A 146 6.06 15.99 0.40
CA VAL A 146 5.11 15.26 1.26
C VAL A 146 3.73 15.96 1.27
N ASP A 147 3.69 17.28 1.41
CA ASP A 147 2.43 18.03 1.41
C ASP A 147 1.70 17.91 0.07
N LYS A 148 2.45 17.97 -1.04
CA LYS A 148 1.90 17.71 -2.38
C LYS A 148 1.28 16.32 -2.45
N LEU A 149 2.02 15.28 -2.07
CA LEU A 149 1.53 13.90 -2.07
C LEU A 149 0.27 13.75 -1.22
N LEU A 150 0.24 14.33 -0.01
CA LEU A 150 -0.92 14.29 0.88
C LEU A 150 -2.16 14.98 0.26
N SER A 151 -1.97 16.08 -0.46
CA SER A 151 -3.06 16.78 -1.14
C SER A 151 -3.66 15.96 -2.29
N GLU A 152 -2.83 15.18 -3.00
CA GLU A 152 -3.22 14.40 -4.18
C GLU A 152 -3.66 12.98 -3.80
N SER A 153 -2.72 12.08 -3.56
CA SER A 153 -2.92 10.62 -3.48
C SER A 153 -2.71 10.05 -2.07
N GLY A 154 -1.78 10.62 -1.31
CA GLY A 154 -1.26 10.14 -0.04
C GLY A 154 0.19 9.67 -0.19
N VAL A 155 0.86 9.40 0.93
CA VAL A 155 2.24 8.89 0.90
C VAL A 155 2.21 7.38 0.73
N ALA A 156 2.96 6.86 -0.25
CA ALA A 156 3.05 5.43 -0.51
C ALA A 156 3.86 4.73 0.60
N PHE A 157 3.25 3.76 1.28
CA PHE A 157 3.89 2.91 2.27
C PHE A 157 3.65 1.43 1.99
N SER A 158 4.53 0.59 2.52
CA SER A 158 4.27 -0.82 2.79
C SER A 158 4.02 -0.97 4.29
N LEU A 159 2.81 -1.39 4.65
CA LEU A 159 2.36 -1.49 6.05
C LEU A 159 1.94 -2.91 6.38
N LYS A 160 2.24 -3.34 7.61
CA LYS A 160 1.64 -4.54 8.18
C LYS A 160 0.32 -4.17 8.85
N LEU A 161 -0.76 -4.80 8.41
CA LEU A 161 -2.12 -4.53 8.83
C LEU A 161 -2.76 -5.77 9.45
N VAL A 162 -3.66 -5.56 10.40
CA VAL A 162 -4.49 -6.62 11.01
C VAL A 162 -5.92 -6.11 11.17
N LYS A 163 -6.92 -6.89 10.78
CA LYS A 163 -8.32 -6.57 11.11
C LYS A 163 -8.63 -7.04 12.53
N ARG A 164 -9.06 -6.14 13.40
CA ARG A 164 -9.35 -6.39 14.82
C ARG A 164 -10.85 -6.32 15.10
N GLN A 165 -11.30 -7.07 16.10
CA GLN A 165 -12.66 -6.99 16.63
C GLN A 165 -12.60 -7.04 18.18
N PRO A 166 -12.39 -5.90 18.86
CA PRO A 166 -12.24 -5.86 20.31
C PRO A 166 -13.55 -6.20 21.05
N ASN A 167 -14.69 -6.08 20.38
CA ASN A 167 -16.00 -6.50 20.86
C ASN A 167 -16.89 -6.93 19.68
N GLU A 168 -18.01 -7.59 19.95
CA GLU A 168 -18.91 -8.14 18.93
C GLU A 168 -19.47 -7.11 17.92
N ARG A 169 -19.37 -5.80 18.21
CA ARG A 169 -20.06 -4.75 17.44
C ARG A 169 -19.15 -3.94 16.53
N GLN A 170 -17.83 -4.00 16.70
CA GLN A 170 -16.94 -3.10 15.96
C GLN A 170 -15.72 -3.83 15.42
N GLN A 171 -15.55 -3.80 14.11
CA GLN A 171 -14.33 -4.21 13.42
C GLN A 171 -13.55 -2.98 12.98
N PHE A 172 -12.22 -3.05 13.04
CA PHE A 172 -11.36 -1.98 12.54
C PHE A 172 -10.03 -2.53 12.01
N ILE A 173 -9.35 -1.79 11.15
CA ILE A 173 -8.01 -2.17 10.67
C ILE A 173 -6.97 -1.48 11.56
N GLU A 174 -6.12 -2.28 12.20
CA GLU A 174 -4.96 -1.80 12.95
C GLU A 174 -3.72 -1.81 12.06
N ILE A 175 -3.00 -0.69 12.00
CA ILE A 175 -1.63 -0.64 11.48
C ILE A 175 -0.73 -1.11 12.62
N VAL A 176 -0.15 -2.29 12.45
CA VAL A 176 0.68 -2.91 13.50
C VAL A 176 2.16 -2.68 13.29
N ASP A 177 2.60 -2.43 12.04
CA ASP A 177 4.00 -2.15 11.74
C ASP A 177 4.18 -1.31 10.47
N PHE A 178 5.28 -0.55 10.44
CA PHE A 178 5.78 0.16 9.27
C PHE A 178 6.89 -0.69 8.64
N VAL A 179 6.67 -1.17 7.42
CA VAL A 179 7.62 -2.05 6.72
C VAL A 179 8.59 -1.23 5.88
N ALA A 180 8.08 -0.38 4.99
CA ALA A 180 8.89 0.42 4.08
C ALA A 180 8.16 1.67 3.58
N ILE A 181 8.94 2.63 3.07
CA ILE A 181 8.45 3.78 2.31
C ILE A 181 8.53 3.50 0.81
N GLY A 182 7.51 3.93 0.06
CA GLY A 182 7.43 3.75 -1.38
C GLY A 182 7.15 2.32 -1.83
N TRP A 183 6.96 2.16 -3.14
CA TRP A 183 6.70 0.87 -3.81
C TRP A 183 7.74 0.59 -4.90
N LEU A 184 8.97 1.06 -4.70
CA LEU A 184 10.03 0.78 -5.65
C LEU A 184 10.37 -0.73 -5.61
N PRO A 185 10.74 -1.33 -6.76
CA PRO A 185 11.35 -2.65 -6.77
C PRO A 185 12.50 -2.63 -5.75
N GLY A 186 12.57 -3.64 -4.88
CA GLY A 186 13.63 -3.70 -3.87
C GLY A 186 14.97 -3.49 -4.54
N ALA A 187 15.70 -2.44 -4.12
CA ALA A 187 17.13 -2.38 -4.39
C ALA A 187 17.75 -3.53 -3.61
N GLU A 188 18.10 -4.61 -4.30
CA GLU A 188 19.08 -5.56 -3.79
C GLU A 188 20.43 -4.85 -3.59
#